data_AF-K5Y6T8-F1
#
_entry.id   AF-K5Y6T8-F1
#
_cell.length_a   1.000
_cell.length_b   1.000
_cell.length_c   1.000
_cell.angle_alpha   90.00
_cell.angle_beta   90.00
_cell.angle_gamma   90.00
#
_symmetry.space_group_name_H-M   'P 1'
#
loop_
_entity.id
_entity.type
_entity.pdbx_description
1 polymer ?
#
loop_
_entity_poly.entity_id
_entity_poly.type
_entity_poly.pdbx_seq_one_letter_code
_entity_poly.pdbx_strand_id
1 'polypeptide(L)'
;MRKSNYDKSPSTTVDGTLWKGWESVLDKLKDVCNVSEELARKVVVIECYHGVYPEELAEHLATLHPSLMIHSDQCFKGVEDIEKMTRPYLTDDRLFGRRAPFYYADFLDADKVKECREKIKAATGLVIVYGHAAAEVVPEADVLVYVDMARWEIQQRFRQGKIDGLGVRNREEAPSLHYKRGYFIDWNVCDALKKQLLPKADYWLDTHIPGMPKMITGETLRAGLEKTARKPFRVVPFFDPAPWGGQWMKEVCDLDKEQANFGWCFDCVPEENSLYLKVEGELFEMASNNLVFYQTRNLLGGPVESRFGQDFPIRFDFLDTMGGGNLSLQVHPTTQYIRDTFGIYYTQDESYYLLDAGEDATVYLGLKTGVNPDEMIDALNEAQVSGKPFDTEKYVNKWPAKKHDHYLIPNGTIHCSGSNAMVLEISATPSLFTFKLWDWGRLGLDGKPRPINITHGSHVIQWERQTEFVRDQLVNHFEPRAEGEGWVEERTGLHENEFIETRRHWFTGTVPHNTGGGVNVFNVIEGDELIVESPVNAFEPFIVHYAETFIVPAVVGDYTIRPYGISEGKTCGTIKAYVRTKG
;
A
#
# COMPACT_ATOMS: atom_id res chain seq x y z
N MET A 1 -16.01 -27.67 6.13
CA MET A 1 -15.56 -26.43 5.46
C MET A 1 -15.67 -25.32 6.50
N ARG A 2 -14.58 -24.59 6.75
CA ARG A 2 -14.55 -23.47 7.71
C ARG A 2 -15.55 -22.40 7.25
N LYS A 3 -16.40 -21.88 8.13
CA LYS A 3 -17.20 -20.68 7.82
C LYS A 3 -16.27 -19.47 7.96
N SER A 4 -16.06 -18.72 6.88
CA SER A 4 -15.22 -17.53 6.94
C SER A 4 -15.82 -16.50 7.92
N ASN A 5 -14.93 -15.90 8.70
CA ASN A 5 -15.16 -14.77 9.59
C ASN A 5 -14.21 -13.61 9.27
N TYR A 6 -13.53 -13.65 8.13
CA TYR A 6 -12.58 -12.64 7.71
C TYR A 6 -13.30 -11.29 7.46
N ASP A 7 -12.88 -10.25 8.17
CA ASP A 7 -13.43 -8.90 8.06
C ASP A 7 -12.81 -8.16 6.86
N LYS A 8 -13.65 -7.85 5.87
CA LYS A 8 -13.30 -7.12 4.65
C LYS A 8 -13.46 -5.60 4.81
N SER A 9 -14.02 -5.13 5.92
CA SER A 9 -14.29 -3.71 6.15
C SER A 9 -13.93 -3.29 7.58
N PRO A 10 -12.71 -3.60 8.06
CA PRO A 10 -12.28 -3.22 9.39
C PRO A 10 -12.31 -1.70 9.52
N SER A 11 -12.79 -1.20 10.66
CA SER A 11 -12.97 0.24 10.86
C SER A 11 -12.73 0.68 12.30
N THR A 12 -12.33 1.94 12.46
CA THR A 12 -12.28 2.60 13.77
C THR A 12 -13.52 3.47 13.95
N THR A 13 -14.34 3.14 14.95
CA THR A 13 -15.48 3.99 15.34
C THR A 13 -14.98 5.27 16.01
N VAL A 14 -15.47 6.42 15.56
CA VAL A 14 -15.15 7.74 16.09
C VAL A 14 -16.40 8.60 16.16
N ASP A 15 -16.48 9.46 17.17
CA ASP A 15 -17.56 10.42 17.33
C ASP A 15 -17.39 11.59 16.36
N GLY A 16 -18.49 12.08 15.81
CA GLY A 16 -18.48 13.17 14.84
C GLY A 16 -19.77 13.17 14.03
N THR A 17 -19.79 14.00 12.99
CA THR A 17 -20.91 14.09 12.04
C THR A 17 -20.42 13.72 10.65
N LEU A 18 -21.25 12.99 9.91
CA LEU A 18 -20.99 12.62 8.52
C LEU A 18 -22.12 13.13 7.61
N TRP A 19 -21.73 13.83 6.55
CA TRP A 19 -22.64 14.26 5.48
C TRP A 19 -22.48 13.32 4.28
N LYS A 20 -23.55 12.63 3.89
CA LYS A 20 -23.53 11.60 2.84
C LYS A 20 -24.33 12.03 1.61
N GLY A 21 -23.71 11.89 0.45
CA GLY A 21 -24.26 12.31 -0.83
C GLY A 21 -24.18 13.83 -1.06
N TRP A 22 -24.21 14.23 -2.32
CA TRP A 22 -24.04 15.63 -2.72
C TRP A 22 -25.05 16.58 -2.08
N GLU A 23 -26.30 16.18 -1.89
CA GLU A 23 -27.32 17.02 -1.25
C GLU A 23 -26.92 17.43 0.17
N SER A 24 -26.56 16.46 1.02
CA SER A 24 -26.16 16.70 2.42
C SER A 24 -24.82 17.45 2.52
N VAL A 25 -23.87 17.09 1.65
CA VAL A 25 -22.57 17.77 1.58
C VAL A 25 -22.75 19.23 1.18
N LEU A 26 -23.55 19.51 0.14
CA LEU A 26 -23.80 20.88 -0.33
C LEU A 26 -24.57 21.70 0.69
N ASP A 27 -25.54 21.12 1.40
CA ASP A 27 -26.24 21.82 2.47
C ASP A 27 -25.26 22.30 3.54
N LYS A 28 -24.36 21.42 3.98
CA LYS A 28 -23.31 21.81 4.92
C LYS A 28 -22.35 22.84 4.33
N LEU A 29 -21.96 22.69 3.06
CA LEU A 29 -21.07 23.65 2.40
C LEU A 29 -21.75 25.02 2.23
N LYS A 30 -23.08 25.13 2.10
CA LYS A 30 -23.77 26.43 2.09
C LYS A 30 -23.57 27.16 3.42
N ASP A 31 -23.70 26.47 4.55
CA ASP A 31 -23.45 27.06 5.87
C ASP A 31 -21.99 27.52 6.00
N VAL A 32 -21.07 26.67 5.55
CA VAL A 32 -19.63 26.92 5.59
C VAL A 32 -19.23 28.06 4.66
N CYS A 33 -19.85 28.18 3.50
CA CYS A 33 -19.56 29.21 2.50
C CYS A 33 -20.33 30.52 2.74
N ASN A 34 -21.21 30.58 3.75
CA ASN A 34 -21.95 31.78 4.06
C ASN A 34 -21.00 32.94 4.39
N VAL A 35 -21.22 34.08 3.74
CA VAL A 35 -20.45 35.32 3.92
C VAL A 35 -21.23 36.18 4.91
N SER A 36 -20.71 36.30 6.14
CA SER A 36 -21.34 37.17 7.14
C SER A 36 -21.32 38.63 6.67
N GLU A 37 -22.27 39.44 7.13
CA GLU A 37 -22.33 40.88 6.82
C GLU A 37 -21.03 41.64 7.18
N GLU A 38 -20.25 41.11 8.12
CA GLU A 38 -18.96 41.66 8.56
C GLU A 38 -17.77 41.32 7.64
N LEU A 39 -17.89 40.31 6.77
CA LEU A 39 -16.83 39.83 5.87
C LEU A 39 -17.09 40.37 4.46
N ALA A 40 -16.19 41.22 3.96
CA ALA A 40 -16.27 41.69 2.56
C ALA A 40 -16.03 40.57 1.53
N ARG A 41 -15.33 39.49 1.93
CA ARG A 41 -15.00 38.32 1.11
C ARG A 41 -14.79 37.10 2.01
N LYS A 42 -15.15 35.92 1.51
CA LYS A 42 -14.76 34.63 2.09
C LYS A 42 -14.12 33.77 1.00
N VAL A 43 -12.93 33.25 1.23
CA VAL A 43 -12.17 32.41 0.30
C VAL A 43 -12.16 30.98 0.80
N VAL A 44 -12.83 30.10 0.05
CA VAL A 44 -12.88 28.67 0.31
C VAL A 44 -11.96 27.96 -0.67
N VAL A 45 -10.99 27.22 -0.14
CA VAL A 45 -10.08 26.38 -0.91
C VAL A 45 -10.55 24.94 -0.84
N ILE A 46 -10.61 24.30 -2.00
CA ILE A 46 -10.95 22.88 -2.16
C ILE A 46 -9.77 22.20 -2.84
N GLU A 47 -8.85 21.70 -2.02
CA GLU A 47 -7.65 21.02 -2.52
C GLU A 47 -8.00 19.61 -2.97
N CYS A 48 -7.73 19.30 -4.24
CA CYS A 48 -7.99 18.00 -4.82
C CYS A 48 -6.70 17.17 -4.88
N TYR A 49 -6.70 16.00 -4.23
CA TYR A 49 -5.69 14.99 -4.48
C TYR A 49 -5.84 14.40 -5.90
N HIS A 50 -4.77 13.79 -6.41
CA HIS A 50 -4.79 13.09 -7.69
C HIS A 50 -5.95 12.09 -7.79
N GLY A 51 -6.66 12.10 -8.92
CA GLY A 51 -7.76 11.17 -9.22
C GLY A 51 -9.17 11.69 -8.92
N VAL A 52 -9.31 12.81 -8.20
CA VAL A 52 -10.59 13.53 -8.06
C VAL A 52 -11.10 13.95 -9.43
N TYR A 53 -12.42 13.91 -9.65
CA TYR A 53 -13.07 14.43 -10.85
C TYR A 53 -13.38 15.93 -10.67
N PRO A 54 -12.55 16.84 -11.20
CA PRO A 54 -12.75 18.27 -11.00
C PRO A 54 -14.02 18.79 -11.67
N GLU A 55 -14.48 18.16 -12.76
CA GLU A 55 -15.71 18.57 -13.45
C GLU A 55 -16.97 18.26 -12.63
N GLU A 56 -17.07 17.07 -12.04
CA GLU A 56 -18.16 16.71 -11.12
C GLU A 56 -18.21 17.69 -9.93
N LEU A 57 -17.05 17.95 -9.34
CA LEU A 57 -16.94 18.89 -8.24
C LEU A 57 -17.36 20.31 -8.67
N ALA A 58 -16.94 20.77 -9.86
CA ALA A 58 -17.28 22.10 -10.37
C ALA A 58 -18.79 22.29 -10.53
N GLU A 59 -19.50 21.29 -11.07
CA GLU A 59 -20.95 21.33 -11.25
C GLU A 59 -21.69 21.55 -9.91
N HIS A 60 -21.27 20.82 -8.87
CA HIS A 60 -21.86 20.93 -7.55
C HIS A 60 -21.49 22.25 -6.84
N LEU A 61 -20.22 22.68 -6.91
CA LEU A 61 -19.77 23.92 -6.28
C LEU A 61 -20.39 25.17 -6.90
N ALA A 62 -20.71 25.16 -8.19
CA ALA A 62 -21.39 26.27 -8.85
C ALA A 62 -22.78 26.57 -8.23
N THR A 63 -23.42 25.56 -7.61
CA THR A 63 -24.71 25.72 -6.92
C THR A 63 -24.61 26.51 -5.60
N LEU A 64 -23.40 26.74 -5.09
CA LEU A 64 -23.13 27.63 -3.95
C LEU A 64 -23.11 29.12 -4.36
N HIS A 65 -23.28 29.40 -5.66
CA HIS A 65 -23.32 30.74 -6.25
C HIS A 65 -22.12 31.62 -5.87
N PRO A 66 -20.87 31.15 -6.05
CA PRO A 66 -19.68 31.96 -5.77
C PRO A 66 -19.62 33.17 -6.70
N SER A 67 -19.17 34.30 -6.15
CA SER A 67 -18.85 35.52 -6.91
C SER A 67 -17.67 35.34 -7.87
N LEU A 68 -16.75 34.45 -7.51
CA LEU A 68 -15.58 34.07 -8.28
C LEU A 68 -15.28 32.61 -8.00
N MET A 69 -15.18 31.81 -9.06
CA MET A 69 -14.78 30.42 -8.98
C MET A 69 -13.56 30.20 -9.89
N ILE A 70 -12.50 29.64 -9.32
CA ILE A 70 -11.23 29.44 -10.01
C ILE A 70 -10.85 27.95 -9.95
N HIS A 71 -10.65 27.35 -11.11
CA HIS A 71 -9.97 26.06 -11.21
C HIS A 71 -8.45 26.29 -11.22
N SER A 72 -7.72 25.70 -10.27
CA SER A 72 -6.30 25.95 -10.06
C SER A 72 -5.41 25.47 -11.22
N ASP A 73 -5.86 24.54 -12.06
CA ASP A 73 -5.15 24.13 -13.28
C ASP A 73 -4.82 25.30 -14.20
N GLN A 74 -5.60 26.39 -14.17
CA GLN A 74 -5.28 27.58 -14.97
C GLN A 74 -3.95 28.24 -14.55
N CYS A 75 -3.45 27.92 -13.35
CA CYS A 75 -2.18 28.41 -12.82
C CYS A 75 -0.99 27.51 -13.18
N PHE A 76 -1.21 26.36 -13.83
CA PHE A 76 -0.13 25.44 -14.18
C PHE A 76 0.70 25.96 -15.36
N LYS A 77 1.95 25.49 -15.44
CA LYS A 77 2.79 25.59 -16.65
C LYS A 77 2.12 24.89 -17.83
N GLY A 78 2.59 25.16 -19.04
CA GLY A 78 2.10 24.46 -20.24
C GLY A 78 2.34 22.95 -20.13
N VAL A 79 1.46 22.16 -20.76
CA VAL A 79 1.58 20.69 -20.79
C VAL A 79 2.96 20.26 -21.29
N GLU A 80 3.43 20.87 -22.40
CA GLU A 80 4.75 20.57 -22.97
C GLU A 80 5.91 20.86 -22.00
N ASP A 81 5.80 21.93 -21.20
CA ASP A 81 6.82 22.28 -20.21
C ASP A 81 6.86 21.26 -19.07
N ILE A 82 5.69 20.83 -18.60
CA ILE A 82 5.56 19.81 -17.56
C ILE A 82 6.07 18.46 -18.07
N GLU A 83 5.70 18.05 -19.28
CA GLU A 83 6.22 16.83 -19.90
C GLU A 83 7.74 16.87 -20.05
N LYS A 84 8.30 17.99 -20.52
CA LYS A 84 9.75 18.18 -20.64
C LYS A 84 10.45 18.13 -19.29
N MET A 85 9.86 18.75 -18.26
CA MET A 85 10.39 18.77 -16.89
C MET A 85 10.40 17.36 -16.27
N THR A 86 9.34 16.58 -16.51
CA THR A 86 9.12 15.26 -15.89
C THR A 86 9.78 14.11 -16.65
N ARG A 87 9.99 14.24 -17.97
CA ARG A 87 10.54 13.18 -18.84
C ARG A 87 11.83 12.52 -18.31
N PRO A 88 12.84 13.25 -17.79
CA PRO A 88 14.07 12.62 -17.28
C PRO A 88 13.84 11.67 -16.09
N TYR A 89 12.74 11.85 -15.35
CA TYR A 89 12.38 11.01 -14.21
C TYR A 89 11.48 9.85 -14.60
N LEU A 90 10.68 10.00 -15.66
CA LEU A 90 9.96 8.85 -16.19
C LEU A 90 10.94 7.87 -16.86
N THR A 91 11.94 8.32 -17.63
CA THR A 91 12.81 7.43 -18.42
C THR A 91 12.04 6.63 -19.50
N ASP A 92 12.77 5.96 -20.38
CA ASP A 92 12.20 5.12 -21.45
C ASP A 92 11.86 3.69 -21.02
N ASP A 93 12.19 3.29 -19.78
CA ASP A 93 11.78 1.98 -19.26
C ASP A 93 10.25 1.89 -19.19
N ARG A 94 9.65 0.75 -19.53
CA ARG A 94 8.18 0.63 -19.59
C ARG A 94 7.50 0.76 -18.22
N LEU A 95 8.16 0.34 -17.14
CA LEU A 95 7.59 0.26 -15.78
C LEU A 95 8.28 1.21 -14.81
N PHE A 96 9.59 1.36 -14.93
CA PHE A 96 10.40 2.03 -13.93
C PHE A 96 10.74 3.46 -14.35
N GLY A 97 10.82 4.32 -13.35
CA GLY A 97 11.34 5.67 -13.44
C GLY A 97 12.28 5.93 -12.27
N ARG A 98 12.59 7.20 -12.03
CA ARG A 98 13.41 7.67 -10.93
C ARG A 98 12.59 8.62 -10.08
N ARG A 99 12.69 8.50 -8.75
CA ARG A 99 11.94 9.36 -7.83
C ARG A 99 12.28 10.83 -8.07
N ALA A 100 11.26 11.63 -8.37
CA ALA A 100 11.42 13.05 -8.68
C ALA A 100 11.29 13.91 -7.42
N PRO A 101 12.13 14.94 -7.24
CA PRO A 101 12.09 15.84 -6.07
C PRO A 101 11.17 17.06 -6.30
N PHE A 102 10.01 16.87 -6.94
CA PHE A 102 9.11 17.97 -7.29
C PHE A 102 8.07 18.25 -6.20
N TYR A 103 7.61 19.49 -6.15
CA TYR A 103 6.48 20.00 -5.37
C TYR A 103 5.51 20.73 -6.30
N TYR A 104 4.29 21.05 -5.82
CA TYR A 104 3.31 21.76 -6.66
C TYR A 104 3.83 23.09 -7.20
N ALA A 105 4.67 23.80 -6.44
CA ALA A 105 5.34 25.02 -6.91
C ALA A 105 6.13 24.82 -8.21
N ASP A 106 6.68 23.61 -8.47
CA ASP A 106 7.38 23.29 -9.71
C ASP A 106 6.43 23.10 -10.90
N PHE A 107 5.14 22.84 -10.67
CA PHE A 107 4.13 22.69 -11.72
C PHE A 107 3.43 24.01 -12.04
N LEU A 108 3.51 25.00 -11.15
CA LEU A 108 2.82 26.28 -11.29
C LEU A 108 3.64 27.31 -12.08
N ASP A 109 2.94 28.11 -12.87
CA ASP A 109 3.47 29.30 -13.55
C ASP A 109 3.33 30.51 -12.63
N ALA A 110 4.46 31.15 -12.30
CA ALA A 110 4.50 32.23 -11.31
C ALA A 110 3.66 33.45 -11.70
N ASP A 111 3.59 33.80 -12.99
CA ASP A 111 2.82 34.95 -13.47
C ASP A 111 1.32 34.64 -13.42
N LYS A 112 0.92 33.43 -13.80
CA LYS A 112 -0.48 33.00 -13.69
C LYS A 112 -0.95 32.91 -12.24
N VAL A 113 -0.11 32.41 -11.34
CA VAL A 113 -0.40 32.42 -9.89
C VAL A 113 -0.58 33.84 -9.38
N LYS A 114 0.30 34.77 -9.78
CA LYS A 114 0.19 36.18 -9.40
C LYS A 114 -1.12 36.81 -9.89
N GLU A 115 -1.46 36.63 -11.17
CA GLU A 115 -2.71 37.12 -11.75
C GLU A 115 -3.94 36.54 -11.02
N CYS A 116 -3.91 35.23 -10.72
CA CYS A 116 -4.95 34.54 -9.98
C CYS A 116 -5.15 35.17 -8.57
N ARG A 117 -4.05 35.38 -7.84
CA ARG A 117 -4.08 36.02 -6.51
C ARG A 117 -4.59 37.46 -6.57
N GLU A 118 -4.28 38.21 -7.62
CA GLU A 118 -4.81 39.57 -7.83
C GLU A 118 -6.32 39.56 -8.08
N LYS A 119 -6.85 38.61 -8.88
CA LYS A 119 -8.30 38.41 -9.07
C LYS A 119 -9.01 38.08 -7.76
N ILE A 120 -8.45 37.16 -6.98
CA ILE A 120 -8.99 36.79 -5.66
C ILE A 120 -8.99 38.00 -4.73
N LYS A 121 -7.91 38.79 -4.74
CA LYS A 121 -7.79 40.00 -3.91
C LYS A 121 -8.86 41.04 -4.24
N ALA A 122 -9.21 41.18 -5.52
CA ALA A 122 -10.20 42.14 -6.00
C ALA A 122 -11.66 41.68 -5.86
N ALA A 123 -11.91 40.37 -5.68
CA ALA A 123 -13.25 39.83 -5.52
C ALA A 123 -13.89 40.17 -4.17
N THR A 124 -15.22 40.14 -4.14
CA THR A 124 -16.06 40.36 -2.94
C THR A 124 -17.11 39.26 -2.87
N GLY A 125 -17.59 38.92 -1.67
CA GLY A 125 -18.47 37.77 -1.48
C GLY A 125 -17.72 36.43 -1.46
N LEU A 126 -18.38 35.36 -1.87
CA LEU A 126 -17.81 34.00 -1.84
C LEU A 126 -16.84 33.78 -3.00
N VAL A 127 -15.61 33.41 -2.71
CA VAL A 127 -14.60 32.99 -3.68
C VAL A 127 -14.28 31.52 -3.45
N ILE A 128 -14.36 30.71 -4.49
CA ILE A 128 -13.99 29.29 -4.43
C ILE A 128 -12.78 29.06 -5.33
N VAL A 129 -11.72 28.48 -4.77
CA VAL A 129 -10.55 27.99 -5.53
C VAL A 129 -10.47 26.48 -5.36
N TYR A 130 -10.52 25.73 -6.45
CA TYR A 130 -10.58 24.27 -6.41
C TYR A 130 -9.66 23.63 -7.45
N GLY A 131 -9.26 22.38 -7.20
CA GLY A 131 -8.40 21.60 -8.09
C GLY A 131 -7.05 21.26 -7.44
N HIS A 132 -6.11 20.77 -8.25
CA HIS A 132 -4.76 20.47 -7.78
C HIS A 132 -3.98 21.75 -7.46
N ALA A 133 -3.25 21.77 -6.34
CA ALA A 133 -2.48 22.95 -5.91
C ALA A 133 -3.34 24.18 -5.57
N ALA A 134 -4.65 24.04 -5.36
CA ALA A 134 -5.52 25.14 -4.95
C ALA A 134 -5.03 25.81 -3.65
N ALA A 135 -4.56 25.01 -2.68
CA ALA A 135 -3.97 25.49 -1.43
C ALA A 135 -2.55 26.08 -1.61
N GLU A 136 -1.83 25.71 -2.66
CA GLU A 136 -0.55 26.35 -3.01
C GLU A 136 -0.80 27.74 -3.64
N VAL A 137 -1.83 27.84 -4.48
CA VAL A 137 -2.28 29.11 -5.07
C VAL A 137 -2.81 30.04 -3.98
N VAL A 138 -3.56 29.52 -3.01
CA VAL A 138 -4.13 30.28 -1.89
C VAL A 138 -3.70 29.66 -0.55
N PRO A 139 -2.53 30.05 -0.01
CA PRO A 139 -2.01 29.44 1.22
C PRO A 139 -2.79 29.82 2.48
N GLU A 140 -3.48 30.97 2.44
CA GLU A 140 -4.31 31.49 3.55
C GLU A 140 -5.75 31.54 3.08
N ALA A 141 -6.51 30.47 3.37
CA ALA A 141 -7.93 30.35 3.08
C ALA A 141 -8.76 30.57 4.36
N ASP A 142 -9.99 31.07 4.21
CA ASP A 142 -10.93 31.15 5.32
C ASP A 142 -11.51 29.78 5.69
N VAL A 143 -11.58 28.88 4.70
CA VAL A 143 -11.96 27.46 4.87
C VAL A 143 -11.15 26.61 3.91
N LEU A 144 -10.64 25.48 4.39
CA LEU A 144 -9.98 24.44 3.61
C LEU A 144 -10.76 23.13 3.64
N VAL A 145 -11.25 22.72 2.48
CA VAL A 145 -11.80 21.37 2.24
C VAL A 145 -10.73 20.57 1.49
N TYR A 146 -10.41 19.38 1.98
CA TYR A 146 -9.50 18.46 1.31
C TYR A 146 -10.28 17.30 0.70
N VAL A 147 -10.03 17.00 -0.57
CA VAL A 147 -10.76 15.95 -1.33
C VAL A 147 -9.77 14.87 -1.75
N ASP A 148 -9.99 13.63 -1.32
CA ASP A 148 -9.12 12.51 -1.73
C ASP A 148 -9.81 11.14 -1.84
N MET A 149 -8.98 10.17 -2.21
CA MET A 149 -9.26 8.75 -2.23
C MET A 149 -7.97 7.94 -2.02
N ALA A 150 -8.10 6.65 -1.76
CA ALA A 150 -7.02 5.69 -1.74
C ALA A 150 -6.47 5.43 -3.16
N ARG A 151 -5.20 5.04 -3.24
CA ARG A 151 -4.50 4.91 -4.52
C ARG A 151 -5.05 3.79 -5.40
N TRP A 152 -5.56 2.70 -4.83
CA TRP A 152 -6.21 1.65 -5.62
C TRP A 152 -7.35 2.19 -6.48
N GLU A 153 -8.15 3.15 -5.97
CA GLU A 153 -9.23 3.76 -6.75
C GLU A 153 -8.67 4.65 -7.87
N ILE A 154 -7.59 5.40 -7.61
CA ILE A 154 -6.88 6.16 -8.66
C ILE A 154 -6.42 5.22 -9.79
N GLN A 155 -5.88 4.05 -9.44
CA GLN A 155 -5.47 3.04 -10.42
C GLN A 155 -6.67 2.52 -11.24
N GLN A 156 -7.83 2.30 -10.61
CA GLN A 156 -9.04 1.89 -11.33
C GLN A 156 -9.53 2.99 -12.29
N ARG A 157 -9.45 4.26 -11.89
CA ARG A 157 -9.77 5.41 -12.76
C ARG A 157 -8.84 5.51 -13.95
N PHE A 158 -7.54 5.23 -13.77
CA PHE A 158 -6.60 5.12 -14.88
C PHE A 158 -6.94 3.96 -15.82
N ARG A 159 -7.26 2.77 -15.28
CA ARG A 159 -7.68 1.62 -16.10
C ARG A 159 -8.94 1.91 -16.93
N GLN A 160 -9.79 2.83 -16.48
CA GLN A 160 -11.00 3.27 -17.16
C GLN A 160 -10.80 4.48 -18.09
N GLY A 161 -9.59 5.04 -18.18
CA GLY A 161 -9.30 6.23 -19.01
C GLY A 161 -10.01 7.51 -18.54
N LYS A 162 -10.33 7.61 -17.24
CA LYS A 162 -11.17 8.70 -16.71
C LYS A 162 -10.39 9.91 -16.21
N ILE A 163 -9.08 9.77 -15.98
CA ILE A 163 -8.24 10.82 -15.39
C ILE A 163 -6.90 10.94 -16.13
N ASP A 164 -6.34 12.14 -16.12
CA ASP A 164 -4.98 12.41 -16.59
C ASP A 164 -3.99 12.40 -15.42
N GLY A 165 -2.70 12.30 -15.71
CA GLY A 165 -1.64 12.61 -14.74
C GLY A 165 -1.55 14.12 -14.45
N LEU A 166 -0.81 14.49 -13.41
CA LEU A 166 -0.80 15.87 -12.92
C LEU A 166 -0.31 16.88 -13.97
N GLY A 167 -1.16 17.80 -14.40
CA GLY A 167 -0.80 18.86 -15.34
C GLY A 167 -0.46 18.39 -16.76
N VAL A 168 -0.83 17.17 -17.14
CA VAL A 168 -0.63 16.62 -18.49
C VAL A 168 -1.96 16.16 -19.11
N ARG A 169 -1.93 15.71 -20.37
CA ARG A 169 -3.09 15.19 -21.10
C ARG A 169 -2.75 13.83 -21.68
N ASN A 170 -2.94 12.79 -20.87
CA ASN A 170 -2.43 11.45 -21.15
C ASN A 170 -3.39 10.32 -20.77
N ARG A 171 -4.68 10.58 -20.51
CA ARG A 171 -5.69 9.57 -20.13
C ARG A 171 -5.82 8.35 -21.07
N GLU A 172 -5.36 8.49 -22.31
CA GLU A 172 -5.37 7.43 -23.32
C GLU A 172 -4.12 6.52 -23.26
N GLU A 173 -3.16 6.82 -22.37
CA GLU A 173 -1.97 6.00 -22.17
C GLU A 173 -2.31 4.68 -21.46
N ALA A 174 -1.41 3.70 -21.60
CA ALA A 174 -1.58 2.42 -20.93
C ALA A 174 -1.56 2.59 -19.40
N PRO A 175 -2.35 1.81 -18.62
CA PRO A 175 -2.39 1.93 -17.16
C PRO A 175 -1.02 1.81 -16.47
N SER A 176 -0.08 1.06 -17.05
CA SER A 176 1.29 0.96 -16.53
C SER A 176 2.06 2.27 -16.58
N LEU A 177 1.84 3.10 -17.60
CA LEU A 177 2.48 4.41 -17.73
C LEU A 177 1.89 5.41 -16.73
N HIS A 178 0.58 5.33 -16.51
CA HIS A 178 -0.08 6.10 -15.46
C HIS A 178 0.41 5.72 -14.06
N TYR A 179 0.48 4.43 -13.73
CA TYR A 179 1.00 3.99 -12.43
C TYR A 179 2.46 4.46 -12.24
N LYS A 180 3.30 4.28 -13.26
CA LYS A 180 4.69 4.77 -13.26
C LYS A 180 4.75 6.28 -12.99
N ARG A 181 3.93 7.07 -13.68
CA ARG A 181 3.87 8.52 -13.46
C ARG A 181 3.36 8.88 -12.06
N GLY A 182 2.34 8.19 -11.57
CA GLY A 182 1.83 8.30 -10.21
C GLY A 182 2.91 8.07 -9.16
N TYR A 183 3.57 6.92 -9.24
CA TYR A 183 4.56 6.45 -8.28
C TYR A 183 5.82 7.33 -8.22
N PHE A 184 6.39 7.67 -9.38
CA PHE A 184 7.65 8.40 -9.43
C PHE A 184 7.49 9.92 -9.32
N ILE A 185 6.30 10.47 -9.59
CA ILE A 185 6.07 11.91 -9.68
C ILE A 185 4.81 12.34 -8.91
N ASP A 186 3.61 11.99 -9.40
CA ASP A 186 2.39 12.71 -8.99
C ASP A 186 2.04 12.51 -7.53
N TRP A 187 2.09 11.27 -7.04
CA TRP A 187 1.76 11.00 -5.66
C TRP A 187 2.79 11.59 -4.70
N ASN A 188 4.06 11.67 -5.09
CA ASN A 188 5.07 12.37 -4.28
C ASN A 188 4.75 13.87 -4.15
N VAL A 189 4.37 14.51 -5.26
CA VAL A 189 3.97 15.94 -5.28
C VAL A 189 2.72 16.18 -4.43
N CYS A 190 1.69 15.34 -4.63
CA CYS A 190 0.43 15.46 -3.93
C CYS A 190 0.57 15.17 -2.43
N ASP A 191 1.35 14.14 -2.05
CA ASP A 191 1.59 13.76 -0.66
C ASP A 191 2.38 14.84 0.09
N ALA A 192 3.31 15.54 -0.58
CA ALA A 192 4.06 16.63 0.02
C ALA A 192 3.14 17.77 0.50
N LEU A 193 2.14 18.14 -0.30
CA LEU A 193 1.12 19.13 0.11
C LEU A 193 0.13 18.53 1.11
N LYS A 194 -0.33 17.28 0.90
CA LYS A 194 -1.23 16.58 1.84
C LYS A 194 -0.72 16.62 3.28
N LYS A 195 0.57 16.34 3.48
CA LYS A 195 1.23 16.37 4.79
C LYS A 195 1.13 17.73 5.48
N GLN A 196 1.17 18.83 4.72
CA GLN A 196 1.05 20.18 5.25
C GLN A 196 -0.41 20.56 5.58
N LEU A 197 -1.37 20.00 4.83
CA LEU A 197 -2.79 20.33 4.94
C LEU A 197 -3.56 19.45 5.92
N LEU A 198 -3.16 18.19 6.12
CA LEU A 198 -3.74 17.27 7.11
C LEU A 198 -4.01 17.92 8.50
N PRO A 199 -3.05 18.64 9.12
CA PRO A 199 -3.30 19.26 10.42
C PRO A 199 -4.22 20.48 10.38
N LYS A 200 -4.51 21.05 9.20
CA LYS A 200 -5.21 22.34 9.05
C LYS A 200 -6.55 22.25 8.35
N ALA A 201 -6.81 21.19 7.58
CA ALA A 201 -8.07 21.04 6.85
C ALA A 201 -9.27 21.12 7.79
N ASP A 202 -10.28 21.91 7.41
CA ASP A 202 -11.53 22.07 8.15
C ASP A 202 -12.50 20.94 7.86
N TYR A 203 -12.48 20.44 6.62
CA TYR A 203 -13.32 19.33 6.16
C TYR A 203 -12.52 18.37 5.28
N TRP A 204 -12.92 17.10 5.31
CA TRP A 204 -12.37 16.05 4.45
C TRP A 204 -13.50 15.40 3.66
N LEU A 205 -13.34 15.32 2.34
CA LEU A 205 -14.33 14.80 1.40
C LEU A 205 -13.81 13.53 0.73
N ASP A 206 -14.41 12.41 1.09
CA ASP A 206 -14.25 11.09 0.47
C ASP A 206 -15.05 11.06 -0.85
N THR A 207 -14.35 10.75 -1.95
CA THR A 207 -14.95 10.63 -3.29
C THR A 207 -14.71 9.26 -3.95
N HIS A 208 -14.49 8.20 -3.15
CA HIS A 208 -14.26 6.86 -3.69
C HIS A 208 -15.43 6.37 -4.54
N ILE A 209 -16.67 6.68 -4.13
CA ILE A 209 -17.89 6.30 -4.86
C ILE A 209 -18.38 7.51 -5.68
N PRO A 210 -18.31 7.46 -7.03
CA PRO A 210 -18.77 8.55 -7.88
C PRO A 210 -20.24 8.92 -7.61
N GLY A 211 -20.55 10.23 -7.54
CA GLY A 211 -21.90 10.74 -7.26
C GLY A 211 -22.40 10.55 -5.82
N MET A 212 -21.64 9.89 -4.95
CA MET A 212 -22.02 9.64 -3.56
C MET A 212 -20.87 9.96 -2.60
N PRO A 213 -20.42 11.24 -2.55
CA PRO A 213 -19.34 11.61 -1.67
C PRO A 213 -19.77 11.52 -0.20
N LYS A 214 -18.79 11.42 0.69
CA LYS A 214 -19.00 11.53 2.14
C LYS A 214 -18.07 12.61 2.67
N MET A 215 -18.57 13.46 3.55
CA MET A 215 -17.78 14.52 4.18
C MET A 215 -17.80 14.38 5.69
N ILE A 216 -16.65 14.62 6.32
CA ILE A 216 -16.52 14.78 7.78
C ILE A 216 -15.73 16.05 8.08
N THR A 217 -15.78 16.50 9.33
CA THR A 217 -14.88 17.58 9.78
C THR A 217 -13.44 17.08 9.84
N GLY A 218 -12.48 17.99 9.67
CA GLY A 218 -11.07 17.69 9.87
C GLY A 218 -10.75 17.31 11.31
N GLU A 219 -11.51 17.80 12.29
CA GLU A 219 -11.40 17.36 13.68
C GLU A 219 -11.78 15.89 13.85
N THR A 220 -12.93 15.47 13.30
CA THR A 220 -13.36 14.07 13.31
C THR A 220 -12.33 13.17 12.62
N LEU A 221 -11.78 13.60 11.48
CA LEU A 221 -10.72 12.88 10.78
C LEU A 221 -9.50 12.68 11.71
N ARG A 222 -8.94 13.77 12.25
CA ARG A 222 -7.74 13.74 13.10
C ARG A 222 -7.96 12.91 14.36
N ALA A 223 -9.12 13.04 15.00
CA ALA A 223 -9.51 12.21 16.15
C ALA A 223 -9.58 10.72 15.79
N GLY A 224 -10.10 10.39 14.60
CA GLY A 224 -10.14 9.01 14.10
C GLY A 224 -8.75 8.43 13.82
N LEU A 225 -7.85 9.23 13.24
CA LEU A 225 -6.45 8.86 13.02
C LEU A 225 -5.71 8.64 14.35
N GLU A 226 -5.86 9.56 15.31
CA GLU A 226 -5.26 9.46 16.65
C GLU A 226 -5.78 8.24 17.42
N LYS A 227 -7.08 7.98 17.36
CA LYS A 227 -7.69 6.81 18.00
C LYS A 227 -7.18 5.51 17.37
N THR A 228 -7.05 5.46 16.04
CA THR A 228 -6.51 4.31 15.33
C THR A 228 -5.06 4.04 15.70
N ALA A 229 -4.22 5.08 15.80
CA ALA A 229 -2.80 4.95 16.16
C ALA A 229 -2.54 4.53 17.61
N ARG A 230 -3.55 4.41 18.47
CA ARG A 230 -3.39 4.06 19.90
C ARG A 230 -3.90 2.67 20.27
N LYS A 231 -4.32 1.87 19.30
CA LYS A 231 -4.84 0.52 19.49
C LYS A 231 -4.44 -0.39 18.33
N PRO A 232 -4.54 -1.72 18.48
CA PRO A 232 -4.46 -2.62 17.33
C PRO A 232 -5.53 -2.28 16.29
N PHE A 233 -5.18 -2.33 15.01
CA PHE A 233 -6.09 -2.03 13.91
C PHE A 233 -5.72 -2.78 12.63
N ARG A 234 -6.61 -2.78 11.65
CA ARG A 234 -6.38 -3.29 10.30
C ARG A 234 -6.64 -2.18 9.28
N VAL A 235 -5.95 -2.25 8.15
CA VAL A 235 -6.30 -1.48 6.94
C VAL A 235 -7.33 -2.27 6.14
N VAL A 236 -7.98 -1.62 5.18
CA VAL A 236 -8.99 -2.27 4.33
C VAL A 236 -8.27 -3.12 3.27
N PRO A 237 -8.46 -4.45 3.26
CA PRO A 237 -7.77 -5.32 2.31
C PRO A 237 -8.25 -5.08 0.88
N PHE A 238 -7.33 -5.12 -0.09
CA PHE A 238 -7.62 -4.98 -1.52
C PHE A 238 -7.24 -6.26 -2.26
N PHE A 239 -8.19 -6.83 -3.02
CA PHE A 239 -8.04 -8.09 -3.73
C PHE A 239 -8.09 -7.87 -5.25
N ASP A 240 -7.17 -8.47 -6.02
CA ASP A 240 -7.13 -8.35 -7.49
C ASP A 240 -6.86 -9.74 -8.13
N PRO A 241 -7.54 -10.10 -9.24
CA PRO A 241 -7.17 -11.24 -10.07
C PRO A 241 -5.72 -11.15 -10.58
N ALA A 242 -5.15 -12.31 -10.90
CA ALA A 242 -3.86 -12.41 -11.56
C ALA A 242 -3.84 -13.53 -12.61
N PRO A 243 -2.92 -13.50 -13.59
CA PRO A 243 -2.76 -14.59 -14.56
C PRO A 243 -2.44 -15.97 -13.96
N TRP A 244 -1.96 -15.99 -12.71
CA TRP A 244 -1.63 -17.19 -11.95
C TRP A 244 -2.62 -17.49 -10.82
N GLY A 245 -3.61 -16.62 -10.61
CA GLY A 245 -4.41 -16.58 -9.40
C GLY A 245 -5.16 -17.88 -9.12
N GLY A 246 -5.32 -18.17 -7.83
CA GLY A 246 -5.95 -19.35 -7.29
C GLY A 246 -7.39 -19.11 -6.81
N GLN A 247 -7.82 -20.00 -5.92
CA GLN A 247 -9.19 -20.11 -5.44
C GLN A 247 -9.31 -20.05 -3.91
N TRP A 248 -8.19 -20.05 -3.18
CA TRP A 248 -8.18 -20.13 -1.72
C TRP A 248 -8.84 -18.92 -1.06
N MET A 249 -8.56 -17.72 -1.58
CA MET A 249 -9.13 -16.48 -1.03
C MET A 249 -10.65 -16.42 -1.16
N LYS A 250 -11.26 -17.08 -2.16
CA LYS A 250 -12.73 -17.17 -2.29
C LYS A 250 -13.36 -17.86 -1.09
N GLU A 251 -12.74 -18.93 -0.61
CA GLU A 251 -13.28 -19.73 0.49
C GLU A 251 -12.91 -19.14 1.85
N VAL A 252 -11.64 -18.70 2.03
CA VAL A 252 -11.17 -18.24 3.34
C VAL A 252 -11.53 -16.78 3.61
N CYS A 253 -11.52 -15.91 2.60
CA CYS A 253 -11.88 -14.48 2.74
C CYS A 253 -13.32 -14.18 2.30
N ASP A 254 -14.10 -15.21 1.94
CA ASP A 254 -15.49 -15.08 1.46
C ASP A 254 -15.62 -14.10 0.28
N LEU A 255 -14.77 -14.26 -0.73
CA LEU A 255 -14.80 -13.43 -1.94
C LEU A 255 -15.80 -13.97 -2.96
N ASP A 256 -16.12 -13.14 -3.95
CA ASP A 256 -17.04 -13.51 -5.03
C ASP A 256 -16.57 -14.79 -5.75
N LYS A 257 -17.43 -15.82 -5.71
CA LYS A 257 -17.14 -17.12 -6.30
C LYS A 257 -17.23 -17.12 -7.82
N GLU A 258 -17.98 -16.16 -8.40
CA GLU A 258 -18.17 -16.00 -9.84
C GLU A 258 -16.94 -15.37 -10.53
N GLN A 259 -16.15 -14.57 -9.80
CA GLN A 259 -14.87 -14.05 -10.29
C GLN A 259 -13.94 -15.23 -10.65
N ALA A 260 -13.23 -15.19 -11.78
CA ALA A 260 -12.47 -16.37 -12.24
C ALA A 260 -11.39 -16.84 -11.24
N ASN A 261 -10.63 -15.91 -10.67
CA ASN A 261 -9.62 -16.16 -9.64
C ASN A 261 -9.32 -14.89 -8.84
N PHE A 262 -8.57 -15.07 -7.76
CA PHE A 262 -7.84 -13.99 -7.09
C PHE A 262 -6.37 -14.40 -7.00
N GLY A 263 -5.45 -13.48 -7.30
CA GLY A 263 -4.02 -13.73 -7.13
C GLY A 263 -3.44 -12.96 -5.96
N TRP A 264 -3.81 -11.68 -5.86
CA TRP A 264 -3.23 -10.77 -4.88
C TRP A 264 -4.26 -10.40 -3.81
N CYS A 265 -3.82 -10.35 -2.54
CA CYS A 265 -4.41 -9.47 -1.54
C CYS A 265 -3.33 -8.57 -0.96
N PHE A 266 -3.55 -7.27 -0.99
CA PHE A 266 -2.82 -6.32 -0.16
C PHE A 266 -3.56 -6.23 1.18
N ASP A 267 -3.18 -7.05 2.16
CA ASP A 267 -3.86 -7.13 3.46
C ASP A 267 -3.25 -6.13 4.47
N CYS A 268 -1.97 -5.79 4.29
CA CYS A 268 -1.32 -4.68 5.00
C CYS A 268 -0.22 -4.03 4.15
N VAL A 269 -0.62 -3.14 3.25
CA VAL A 269 0.23 -2.24 2.45
C VAL A 269 -0.33 -0.83 2.55
N PRO A 270 0.00 -0.07 3.62
CA PRO A 270 -0.61 1.24 3.86
C PRO A 270 -0.46 2.25 2.71
N GLU A 271 0.54 2.05 1.85
CA GLU A 271 0.72 2.86 0.66
C GLU A 271 -0.43 2.70 -0.37
N GLU A 272 -1.05 1.52 -0.44
CA GLU A 272 -2.10 1.18 -1.41
C GLU A 272 -3.49 1.04 -0.75
N ASN A 273 -3.56 0.62 0.51
CA ASN A 273 -4.82 0.34 1.19
C ASN A 273 -5.60 1.58 1.63
N SER A 274 -6.91 1.41 1.73
CA SER A 274 -7.78 2.34 2.45
C SER A 274 -7.73 2.14 3.96
N LEU A 275 -8.22 3.12 4.69
CA LEU A 275 -8.57 3.04 6.10
C LEU A 275 -10.02 3.51 6.27
N TYR A 276 -10.83 2.74 7.01
CA TYR A 276 -12.19 3.14 7.34
C TYR A 276 -12.30 3.76 8.74
N LEU A 277 -13.00 4.89 8.80
CA LEU A 277 -13.62 5.37 10.03
C LEU A 277 -15.11 5.08 9.99
N LYS A 278 -15.68 4.68 11.13
CA LYS A 278 -17.13 4.55 11.28
C LYS A 278 -17.66 5.74 12.07
N VAL A 279 -18.41 6.62 11.41
CA VAL A 279 -18.97 7.86 11.97
C VAL A 279 -20.47 7.79 11.83
N GLU A 280 -21.21 7.90 12.95
CA GLU A 280 -22.69 7.78 12.97
C GLU A 280 -23.22 6.50 12.29
N GLY A 281 -22.45 5.41 12.35
CA GLY A 281 -22.80 4.13 11.73
C GLY A 281 -22.40 3.98 10.27
N GLU A 282 -21.99 5.05 9.61
CA GLU A 282 -21.57 5.09 8.20
C GLU A 282 -20.04 4.96 8.07
N LEU A 283 -19.57 4.29 7.01
CA LEU A 283 -18.15 4.12 6.72
C LEU A 283 -17.65 5.30 5.89
N PHE A 284 -16.66 6.01 6.41
CA PHE A 284 -15.87 7.03 5.72
C PHE A 284 -14.54 6.43 5.27
N GLU A 285 -14.23 6.53 3.97
CA GLU A 285 -13.04 5.93 3.37
C GLU A 285 -11.96 6.98 3.11
N MET A 286 -10.72 6.64 3.42
CA MET A 286 -9.57 7.48 3.11
C MET A 286 -8.34 6.63 2.77
N ALA A 287 -7.31 7.23 2.19
CA ALA A 287 -6.01 6.58 2.07
C ALA A 287 -5.41 6.28 3.45
N SER A 288 -4.96 5.04 3.70
CA SER A 288 -4.36 4.69 4.99
C SER A 288 -3.02 5.40 5.25
N ASN A 289 -2.32 5.85 4.21
CA ASN A 289 -1.20 6.79 4.31
C ASN A 289 -1.52 8.07 5.11
N ASN A 290 -2.78 8.52 5.18
CA ASN A 290 -3.15 9.66 6.02
C ASN A 290 -2.82 9.40 7.50
N LEU A 291 -2.98 8.16 7.97
CA LEU A 291 -2.55 7.73 9.31
C LEU A 291 -1.03 7.76 9.46
N VAL A 292 -0.30 7.22 8.47
CA VAL A 292 1.17 7.18 8.50
C VAL A 292 1.74 8.60 8.55
N PHE A 293 1.18 9.53 7.78
CA PHE A 293 1.63 10.93 7.72
C PHE A 293 1.28 11.72 8.98
N TYR A 294 0.06 11.58 9.51
CA TYR A 294 -0.40 12.37 10.65
C TYR A 294 0.07 11.81 12.00
N GLN A 295 0.24 10.49 12.12
CA GLN A 295 0.59 9.79 13.35
C GLN A 295 1.93 9.05 13.28
N THR A 296 2.86 9.49 12.40
CA THR A 296 4.12 8.78 12.11
C THR A 296 4.82 8.25 13.36
N ARG A 297 5.09 9.12 14.34
CA ARG A 297 5.79 8.76 15.57
C ARG A 297 5.03 7.75 16.42
N ASN A 298 3.72 7.95 16.59
CA ASN A 298 2.88 7.09 17.42
C ASN A 298 2.68 5.71 16.78
N LEU A 299 2.57 5.67 15.44
CA LEU A 299 2.42 4.47 14.66
C LEU A 299 3.73 3.69 14.56
N LEU A 300 4.75 4.29 13.95
CA LEU A 300 6.01 3.62 13.59
C LEU A 300 6.96 3.50 14.76
N GLY A 301 6.92 4.46 15.69
CA GLY A 301 7.92 4.60 16.73
C GLY A 301 9.20 5.27 16.23
N GLY A 302 10.01 5.72 17.19
CA GLY A 302 11.13 6.60 16.86
C GLY A 302 12.27 6.02 16.03
N PRO A 303 12.73 4.81 16.35
CA PRO A 303 13.77 4.17 15.56
C PRO A 303 13.34 3.90 14.12
N VAL A 304 12.07 3.53 13.91
CA VAL A 304 11.53 3.23 12.58
C VAL A 304 11.38 4.51 11.76
N GLU A 305 10.77 5.55 12.35
CA GLU A 305 10.67 6.87 11.73
C GLU A 305 12.05 7.45 11.37
N SER A 306 13.05 7.29 12.24
CA SER A 306 14.42 7.80 11.96
C SER A 306 15.07 7.12 10.74
N ARG A 307 14.66 5.90 10.42
CA ARG A 307 15.22 5.10 9.32
C ARG A 307 14.44 5.23 8.01
N PHE A 308 13.11 5.34 8.09
CA PHE A 308 12.21 5.32 6.93
C PHE A 308 11.36 6.59 6.78
N GLY A 309 11.54 7.57 7.66
CA GLY A 309 10.72 8.78 7.68
C GLY A 309 9.25 8.46 7.89
N GLN A 310 8.42 8.92 6.96
CA GLN A 310 6.97 8.70 6.97
C GLN A 310 6.54 7.59 6.00
N ASP A 311 7.43 6.64 5.71
CA ASP A 311 7.11 5.44 4.94
C ASP A 311 6.85 4.29 5.93
N PHE A 312 5.74 3.56 5.74
CA PHE A 312 5.47 2.34 6.51
C PHE A 312 6.29 1.20 5.90
N PRO A 313 7.26 0.57 6.61
CA PRO A 313 8.32 -0.20 5.94
C PRO A 313 8.10 -1.71 5.84
N ILE A 314 6.97 -2.22 6.36
CA ILE A 314 6.63 -3.65 6.39
C ILE A 314 5.34 -3.84 5.59
N ARG A 315 5.29 -4.88 4.76
CA ARG A 315 4.07 -5.30 4.07
C ARG A 315 3.79 -6.78 4.23
N PHE A 316 2.49 -7.10 4.23
CA PHE A 316 1.94 -8.45 4.28
C PHE A 316 0.98 -8.60 3.11
N ASP A 317 1.36 -9.43 2.15
CA ASP A 317 0.61 -9.66 0.92
C ASP A 317 0.25 -11.14 0.78
N PHE A 318 -0.91 -11.42 0.21
CA PHE A 318 -1.31 -12.77 -0.16
C PHE A 318 -1.02 -13.05 -1.61
N LEU A 319 -0.28 -14.14 -1.85
CA LEU A 319 -0.06 -14.71 -3.17
C LEU A 319 -0.75 -16.06 -3.25
N ASP A 320 -1.96 -16.07 -3.80
CA ASP A 320 -2.78 -17.28 -3.96
C ASP A 320 -2.53 -17.98 -5.30
N THR A 321 -1.76 -19.07 -5.28
CA THR A 321 -1.57 -19.98 -6.42
C THR A 321 -2.34 -21.30 -6.24
N MET A 322 -3.25 -21.40 -5.26
CA MET A 322 -4.01 -22.62 -4.96
C MET A 322 -5.00 -22.96 -6.06
N GLY A 323 -4.76 -24.06 -6.78
CA GLY A 323 -5.49 -24.39 -8.01
C GLY A 323 -5.19 -23.44 -9.18
N GLY A 324 -4.15 -22.61 -9.04
CA GLY A 324 -3.64 -21.68 -10.04
C GLY A 324 -2.32 -22.17 -10.66
N GLY A 325 -1.49 -21.22 -11.10
CA GLY A 325 -0.19 -21.50 -11.71
C GLY A 325 0.98 -20.87 -10.97
N ASN A 326 2.19 -21.12 -11.43
CA ASN A 326 3.40 -20.51 -10.87
C ASN A 326 3.33 -18.97 -10.93
N LEU A 327 3.78 -18.26 -9.89
CA LEU A 327 4.12 -16.84 -9.99
C LEU A 327 5.23 -16.64 -11.03
N SER A 328 5.51 -15.42 -11.48
CA SER A 328 6.68 -15.23 -12.34
C SER A 328 8.00 -15.58 -11.65
N LEU A 329 8.97 -16.07 -12.42
CA LEU A 329 10.36 -16.14 -11.98
C LEU A 329 10.94 -14.73 -11.95
N GLN A 330 11.45 -14.32 -10.80
CA GLN A 330 11.79 -12.93 -10.56
C GLN A 330 12.96 -12.76 -9.59
N VAL A 331 13.45 -11.52 -9.50
CA VAL A 331 14.52 -11.10 -8.59
C VAL A 331 14.30 -9.65 -8.18
N HIS A 332 14.59 -9.33 -6.91
CA HIS A 332 14.53 -7.96 -6.41
C HIS A 332 15.88 -7.26 -6.53
N PRO A 333 15.90 -5.92 -6.74
CA PRO A 333 17.15 -5.19 -6.87
C PRO A 333 17.96 -5.20 -5.58
N THR A 334 19.28 -5.15 -5.69
CA THR A 334 20.12 -4.88 -4.52
C THR A 334 19.91 -3.46 -3.99
N THR A 335 20.22 -3.23 -2.72
CA THR A 335 20.12 -1.89 -2.11
C THR A 335 20.93 -0.84 -2.87
N GLN A 336 22.12 -1.19 -3.37
CA GLN A 336 22.91 -0.28 -4.19
C GLN A 336 22.22 0.01 -5.52
N TYR A 337 21.74 -1.03 -6.21
CA TYR A 337 21.14 -0.91 -7.53
C TYR A 337 19.86 -0.07 -7.51
N ILE A 338 18.97 -0.30 -6.54
CA ILE A 338 17.70 0.42 -6.45
C ILE A 338 17.91 1.92 -6.17
N ARG A 339 18.95 2.24 -5.38
CA ARG A 339 19.33 3.60 -5.04
C ARG A 339 19.91 4.34 -6.23
N ASP A 340 20.89 3.73 -6.91
CA ASP A 340 21.61 4.40 -8.00
C ASP A 340 20.73 4.54 -9.24
N THR A 341 19.86 3.56 -9.50
CA THR A 341 19.04 3.51 -10.72
C THR A 341 17.71 4.26 -10.56
N PHE A 342 17.02 4.07 -9.44
CA PHE A 342 15.64 4.57 -9.26
C PHE A 342 15.49 5.62 -8.15
N GLY A 343 16.54 5.88 -7.36
CA GLY A 343 16.52 6.87 -6.28
C GLY A 343 15.76 6.43 -5.03
N ILE A 344 15.63 5.11 -4.81
CA ILE A 344 14.98 4.55 -3.61
C ILE A 344 16.06 4.15 -2.59
N TYR A 345 15.86 4.46 -1.31
CA TYR A 345 16.91 4.37 -0.30
C TYR A 345 16.98 3.01 0.42
N TYR A 346 16.01 2.13 0.21
CA TYR A 346 15.95 0.76 0.69
C TYR A 346 15.29 -0.13 -0.36
N THR A 347 15.49 -1.45 -0.27
CA THR A 347 14.99 -2.40 -1.28
C THR A 347 13.96 -3.34 -0.69
N GLN A 348 13.32 -4.10 -1.59
CA GLN A 348 12.44 -5.20 -1.25
C GLN A 348 13.28 -6.43 -0.92
N ASP A 349 13.48 -6.65 0.37
CA ASP A 349 13.76 -7.97 0.92
C ASP A 349 12.42 -8.62 1.30
N GLU A 350 12.26 -9.91 1.02
CA GLU A 350 11.00 -10.61 1.26
C GLU A 350 11.17 -12.03 1.79
N SER A 351 10.06 -12.65 2.14
CA SER A 351 9.99 -14.05 2.49
C SER A 351 8.61 -14.61 2.18
N TYR A 352 8.56 -15.90 1.86
CA TYR A 352 7.32 -16.64 1.66
C TYR A 352 7.03 -17.50 2.88
N TYR A 353 6.04 -17.07 3.66
CA TYR A 353 5.43 -17.90 4.69
C TYR A 353 4.24 -18.65 4.11
N LEU A 354 4.22 -19.97 4.18
CA LEU A 354 3.14 -20.76 3.60
C LEU A 354 1.96 -20.81 4.59
N LEU A 355 0.95 -19.96 4.37
CA LEU A 355 -0.31 -20.02 5.13
C LEU A 355 -1.07 -21.32 4.86
N ASP A 356 -1.01 -21.79 3.61
CA ASP A 356 -1.57 -23.06 3.18
C ASP A 356 -0.79 -23.60 1.98
N ALA A 357 -0.88 -24.91 1.76
CA ALA A 357 -0.17 -25.57 0.65
C ALA A 357 -0.82 -26.90 0.29
N GLY A 358 -0.95 -27.16 -1.02
CA GLY A 358 -1.26 -28.49 -1.54
C GLY A 358 -0.09 -29.47 -1.38
N GLU A 359 -0.34 -30.75 -1.59
CA GLU A 359 0.68 -31.81 -1.43
C GLU A 359 1.87 -31.67 -2.41
N ASP A 360 1.63 -31.05 -3.57
CA ASP A 360 2.61 -30.81 -4.64
C ASP A 360 3.12 -29.37 -4.69
N ALA A 361 2.83 -28.55 -3.65
CA ALA A 361 3.27 -27.17 -3.58
C ALA A 361 4.81 -27.07 -3.61
N THR A 362 5.32 -26.06 -4.30
CA THR A 362 6.75 -25.83 -4.41
C THR A 362 7.12 -24.36 -4.37
N VAL A 363 8.36 -24.07 -4.00
CA VAL A 363 8.98 -22.76 -4.14
C VAL A 363 10.26 -22.93 -4.96
N TYR A 364 10.38 -22.15 -6.03
CA TYR A 364 11.63 -22.00 -6.75
C TYR A 364 12.47 -20.96 -6.01
N LEU A 365 13.69 -21.31 -5.62
CA LEU A 365 14.54 -20.43 -4.81
C LEU A 365 16.02 -20.70 -5.03
N GLY A 366 16.74 -19.67 -5.45
CA GLY A 366 18.17 -19.69 -5.67
C GLY A 366 18.63 -20.62 -6.78
N LEU A 367 19.92 -20.57 -7.08
CA LEU A 367 20.49 -21.14 -8.29
C LEU A 367 20.99 -22.57 -8.07
N LYS A 368 21.01 -23.38 -9.13
CA LYS A 368 21.66 -24.70 -9.12
C LYS A 368 23.17 -24.56 -8.92
N THR A 369 23.76 -25.53 -8.22
CA THR A 369 25.20 -25.55 -7.96
C THR A 369 25.97 -25.65 -9.28
N GLY A 370 26.94 -24.78 -9.48
CA GLY A 370 27.73 -24.72 -10.71
C GLY A 370 27.03 -24.06 -11.91
N VAL A 371 25.94 -23.31 -11.69
CA VAL A 371 25.28 -22.55 -12.76
C VAL A 371 26.27 -21.61 -13.46
N ASN A 372 26.17 -21.53 -14.79
CA ASN A 372 26.89 -20.53 -15.58
C ASN A 372 25.99 -19.29 -15.79
N PRO A 373 26.38 -18.10 -15.31
CA PRO A 373 25.60 -16.88 -15.47
C PRO A 373 25.27 -16.52 -16.92
N ASP A 374 26.27 -16.54 -17.79
CA ASP A 374 26.11 -16.12 -19.20
C ASP A 374 25.15 -17.07 -19.92
N GLU A 375 25.29 -18.38 -19.69
CA GLU A 375 24.41 -19.40 -20.28
C GLU A 375 22.95 -19.21 -19.86
N MET A 376 22.70 -18.92 -18.59
CA MET A 376 21.34 -18.70 -18.08
C MET A 376 20.71 -17.43 -18.67
N ILE A 377 21.46 -16.33 -18.72
CA ILE A 377 20.98 -15.06 -19.28
C ILE A 377 20.71 -15.21 -20.77
N ASP A 378 21.58 -15.89 -21.53
CA ASP A 378 21.36 -16.18 -22.94
C ASP A 378 20.12 -17.05 -23.15
N ALA A 379 19.89 -18.06 -22.29
CA ALA A 379 18.70 -18.90 -22.35
C ALA A 379 17.40 -18.12 -22.04
N LEU A 380 17.43 -17.18 -21.08
CA LEU A 380 16.30 -16.28 -20.81
C LEU A 380 16.01 -15.36 -22.00
N ASN A 381 17.05 -14.80 -22.62
CA ASN A 381 16.91 -13.96 -23.81
C ASN A 381 16.40 -14.76 -25.02
N GLU A 382 16.90 -15.98 -25.25
CA GLU A 382 16.39 -16.86 -26.31
C GLU A 382 14.92 -17.20 -26.08
N ALA A 383 14.52 -17.52 -24.84
CA ALA A 383 13.13 -17.80 -24.50
C ALA A 383 12.22 -16.60 -24.84
N GLN A 384 12.67 -15.39 -24.53
CA GLN A 384 11.92 -14.17 -24.81
C GLN A 384 11.81 -13.85 -26.31
N VAL A 385 12.85 -14.11 -27.10
CA VAL A 385 12.88 -13.82 -28.54
C VAL A 385 12.17 -14.90 -29.37
N SER A 386 12.42 -16.17 -29.03
CA SER A 386 11.94 -17.32 -29.82
C SER A 386 10.57 -17.84 -29.37
N GLY A 387 10.12 -17.49 -28.17
CA GLY A 387 8.93 -18.05 -27.53
C GLY A 387 9.11 -19.48 -27.03
N LYS A 388 10.33 -20.06 -27.13
CA LYS A 388 10.62 -21.37 -26.56
C LYS A 388 10.58 -21.30 -25.03
N PRO A 389 10.14 -22.37 -24.34
CA PRO A 389 10.17 -22.41 -22.88
C PRO A 389 11.59 -22.30 -22.32
N PHE A 390 11.74 -21.48 -21.28
CA PHE A 390 12.95 -21.48 -20.45
C PHE A 390 12.93 -22.68 -19.50
N ASP A 391 13.95 -23.55 -19.61
CA ASP A 391 14.13 -24.70 -18.71
C ASP A 391 14.57 -24.23 -17.32
N THR A 392 13.58 -23.87 -16.49
CA THR A 392 13.82 -23.24 -15.20
C THR A 392 14.53 -24.20 -14.23
N GLU A 393 14.21 -25.49 -14.26
CA GLU A 393 14.75 -26.48 -13.32
C GLU A 393 16.22 -26.86 -13.60
N LYS A 394 16.71 -26.59 -14.82
CA LYS A 394 18.14 -26.64 -15.14
C LYS A 394 18.96 -25.62 -14.36
N TYR A 395 18.41 -24.43 -14.09
CA TYR A 395 19.15 -23.30 -13.52
C TYR A 395 18.76 -22.94 -12.09
N VAL A 396 17.53 -23.23 -11.67
CA VAL A 396 16.94 -22.77 -10.40
C VAL A 396 16.53 -23.98 -9.56
N ASN A 397 16.77 -23.93 -8.24
CA ASN A 397 16.31 -24.99 -7.36
C ASN A 397 14.80 -24.93 -7.16
N LYS A 398 14.18 -26.10 -7.06
CA LYS A 398 12.77 -26.29 -6.74
C LYS A 398 12.66 -27.05 -5.43
N TRP A 399 12.08 -26.42 -4.44
CA TRP A 399 11.94 -26.95 -3.08
C TRP A 399 10.48 -27.35 -2.84
N PRO A 400 10.21 -28.53 -2.24
CA PRO A 400 8.86 -28.86 -1.79
C PRO A 400 8.45 -27.91 -0.67
N ALA A 401 7.19 -27.48 -0.66
CA ALA A 401 6.65 -26.55 0.31
C ALA A 401 5.43 -27.14 1.02
N LYS A 402 5.31 -26.85 2.32
CA LYS A 402 4.21 -27.28 3.18
C LYS A 402 3.64 -26.11 3.94
N LYS A 403 2.42 -26.27 4.44
CA LYS A 403 1.81 -25.33 5.38
C LYS A 403 2.79 -25.08 6.54
N HIS A 404 3.03 -23.80 6.83
CA HIS A 404 3.95 -23.27 7.83
C HIS A 404 5.46 -23.43 7.52
N ASP A 405 5.83 -23.81 6.30
CA ASP A 405 7.20 -23.57 5.84
C ASP A 405 7.46 -22.06 5.66
N HIS A 406 8.72 -21.67 5.73
CA HIS A 406 9.14 -20.27 5.58
C HIS A 406 10.42 -20.18 4.75
N TYR A 407 10.34 -19.51 3.61
CA TYR A 407 11.44 -19.32 2.65
C TYR A 407 11.90 -17.87 2.66
N LEU A 408 13.19 -17.66 2.85
CA LEU A 408 13.80 -16.34 2.90
C LEU A 408 14.24 -15.92 1.49
N ILE A 409 13.97 -14.68 1.13
CA ILE A 409 14.24 -14.12 -0.19
C ILE A 409 14.94 -12.77 -0.02
N PRO A 410 16.20 -12.77 0.45
CA PRO A 410 17.01 -11.55 0.44
C PRO A 410 17.13 -11.02 -0.98
N ASN A 411 17.21 -9.70 -1.13
CA ASN A 411 17.36 -9.03 -2.42
C ASN A 411 18.47 -9.66 -3.28
N GLY A 412 18.25 -9.76 -4.60
CA GLY A 412 19.14 -10.45 -5.51
C GLY A 412 19.02 -11.99 -5.54
N THR A 413 18.14 -12.59 -4.72
CA THR A 413 17.81 -14.03 -4.85
C THR A 413 16.79 -14.24 -5.95
N ILE A 414 17.08 -15.12 -6.90
CA ILE A 414 16.09 -15.56 -7.88
C ILE A 414 15.05 -16.46 -7.21
N HIS A 415 13.77 -16.21 -7.46
CA HIS A 415 12.69 -16.93 -6.79
C HIS A 415 11.38 -16.93 -7.57
N CYS A 416 10.46 -17.83 -7.19
CA CYS A 416 9.09 -17.90 -7.66
C CYS A 416 8.26 -18.81 -6.73
N SER A 417 7.07 -18.35 -6.32
CA SER A 417 6.08 -19.25 -5.72
C SER A 417 5.53 -20.18 -6.80
N GLY A 418 5.62 -21.50 -6.59
CA GLY A 418 5.04 -22.49 -7.50
C GLY A 418 3.52 -22.52 -7.43
N SER A 419 2.89 -23.44 -8.16
CA SER A 419 1.46 -23.72 -8.04
C SER A 419 1.12 -24.32 -6.67
N ASN A 420 -0.17 -24.25 -6.31
CA ASN A 420 -0.75 -24.87 -5.12
C ASN A 420 -0.20 -24.35 -3.78
N ALA A 421 0.12 -23.06 -3.69
CA ALA A 421 0.55 -22.42 -2.46
C ALA A 421 -0.32 -21.19 -2.13
N MET A 422 -0.65 -21.02 -0.84
CA MET A 422 -1.12 -19.76 -0.29
C MET A 422 0.03 -19.14 0.48
N VAL A 423 0.76 -18.23 -0.17
CA VAL A 423 1.87 -17.51 0.42
C VAL A 423 1.36 -16.25 1.12
N LEU A 424 1.70 -16.10 2.40
CA LEU A 424 1.83 -14.81 3.03
C LEU A 424 3.24 -14.30 2.77
N GLU A 425 3.35 -13.31 1.89
CA GLU A 425 4.58 -12.61 1.63
C GLU A 425 4.79 -11.58 2.73
N ILE A 426 5.90 -11.70 3.46
CA ILE A 426 6.34 -10.71 4.44
C ILE A 426 7.55 -10.01 3.86
N SER A 427 7.45 -8.71 3.61
CA SER A 427 8.48 -8.00 2.85
C SER A 427 8.59 -6.52 3.19
N ALA A 428 9.65 -5.89 2.69
CA ALA A 428 9.81 -4.45 2.73
C ALA A 428 8.94 -3.75 1.67
N THR A 429 8.43 -2.57 2.00
CA THR A 429 7.37 -1.88 1.24
C THR A 429 7.64 -1.48 -0.22
N PRO A 430 8.89 -1.26 -0.74
CA PRO A 430 9.12 -0.86 -2.13
C PRO A 430 8.60 -1.88 -3.17
N SER A 431 7.29 -1.94 -3.38
CA SER A 431 6.54 -3.08 -3.95
C SER A 431 6.54 -3.12 -5.46
N LEU A 432 6.89 -2.02 -6.11
CA LEU A 432 6.98 -1.94 -7.57
C LEU A 432 8.19 -2.72 -8.12
N PHE A 433 9.24 -2.93 -7.33
CA PHE A 433 10.55 -3.36 -7.81
C PHE A 433 10.73 -4.88 -7.86
N THR A 434 9.98 -5.50 -8.77
CA THR A 434 10.06 -6.92 -9.07
C THR A 434 10.54 -7.11 -10.51
N PHE A 435 11.80 -7.53 -10.70
CA PHE A 435 12.34 -7.78 -12.03
C PHE A 435 11.95 -9.16 -12.50
N LYS A 436 10.97 -9.19 -13.41
CA LYS A 436 10.48 -10.43 -14.00
C LYS A 436 11.53 -10.98 -14.98
N LEU A 437 11.99 -12.20 -14.77
CA LEU A 437 12.94 -12.88 -15.65
C LEU A 437 12.23 -13.80 -16.64
N TRP A 438 11.24 -14.54 -16.16
CA TRP A 438 10.47 -15.49 -16.96
C TRP A 438 9.03 -15.59 -16.45
N ASP A 439 8.08 -15.72 -17.37
CA ASP A 439 6.66 -15.78 -17.05
C ASP A 439 5.94 -17.01 -17.59
N TRP A 440 6.67 -18.11 -17.79
CA TRP A 440 6.08 -19.40 -18.22
C TRP A 440 5.40 -19.34 -19.58
N GLY A 441 5.80 -18.40 -20.44
CA GLY A 441 5.21 -18.20 -21.78
C GLY A 441 3.75 -17.76 -21.77
N ARG A 442 3.20 -17.33 -20.62
CA ARG A 442 1.79 -16.94 -20.50
C ARG A 442 1.55 -15.48 -20.90
N LEU A 443 0.29 -15.20 -21.20
CA LEU A 443 -0.21 -13.85 -21.41
C LEU A 443 -0.79 -13.28 -20.12
N GLY A 444 -0.81 -11.95 -20.02
CA GLY A 444 -1.54 -11.23 -18.98
C GLY A 444 -3.05 -11.35 -19.16
N LEU A 445 -3.79 -10.78 -18.21
CA LEU A 445 -5.27 -10.72 -18.28
C LEU A 445 -5.77 -9.88 -19.46
N ASP A 446 -4.91 -9.02 -20.02
CA ASP A 446 -5.16 -8.23 -21.23
C ASP A 446 -4.85 -8.99 -22.55
N GLY A 447 -4.45 -10.26 -22.45
CA GLY A 447 -4.06 -11.07 -23.59
C GLY A 447 -2.70 -10.69 -24.20
N LYS A 448 -1.88 -9.88 -23.52
CA LYS A 448 -0.54 -9.48 -24.00
C LYS A 448 0.56 -10.06 -23.13
N PRO A 449 1.79 -10.26 -23.66
CA PRO A 449 2.93 -10.64 -22.83
C PRO A 449 3.17 -9.62 -21.71
N ARG A 450 3.38 -10.10 -20.49
CA ARG A 450 3.75 -9.23 -19.36
C ARG A 450 5.17 -8.70 -19.56
N PRO A 451 5.50 -7.50 -19.04
CA PRO A 451 6.86 -6.97 -19.11
C PRO A 451 7.88 -7.91 -18.45
N ILE A 452 9.04 -8.06 -19.11
CA ILE A 452 10.21 -8.85 -18.68
C ILE A 452 11.40 -7.89 -18.55
N ASN A 453 12.23 -8.10 -17.53
CA ASN A 453 13.28 -7.20 -17.08
C ASN A 453 14.62 -7.92 -16.91
N ILE A 454 14.97 -8.81 -17.86
CA ILE A 454 16.21 -9.62 -17.81
C ILE A 454 17.45 -8.75 -17.62
N THR A 455 17.54 -7.62 -18.32
CA THR A 455 18.66 -6.68 -18.17
C THR A 455 18.78 -6.14 -16.74
N HIS A 456 17.69 -5.69 -16.12
CA HIS A 456 17.76 -5.26 -14.72
C HIS A 456 18.13 -6.42 -13.79
N GLY A 457 17.52 -7.60 -14.03
CA GLY A 457 17.79 -8.81 -13.27
C GLY A 457 19.25 -9.25 -13.31
N SER A 458 19.91 -9.24 -14.48
CA SER A 458 21.31 -9.68 -14.61
C SER A 458 22.30 -8.84 -13.81
N HIS A 459 21.97 -7.58 -13.51
CA HIS A 459 22.79 -6.70 -12.67
C HIS A 459 22.65 -6.96 -11.17
N VAL A 460 21.62 -7.70 -10.75
CA VAL A 460 21.26 -7.82 -9.33
C VAL A 460 21.21 -9.25 -8.80
N ILE A 461 21.21 -10.25 -9.69
CA ILE A 461 21.30 -11.66 -9.29
C ILE A 461 22.60 -11.90 -8.50
N GLN A 462 22.46 -12.47 -7.32
CA GLN A 462 23.56 -12.93 -6.47
C GLN A 462 23.89 -14.38 -6.86
N TRP A 463 24.80 -14.53 -7.81
CA TRP A 463 25.13 -15.80 -8.47
C TRP A 463 25.74 -16.86 -7.53
N GLU A 464 26.26 -16.43 -6.39
CA GLU A 464 26.79 -17.27 -5.32
C GLU A 464 25.72 -17.93 -4.45
N ARG A 465 24.44 -17.50 -4.54
CA ARG A 465 23.32 -18.09 -3.78
C ARG A 465 22.82 -19.39 -4.42
N GLN A 466 23.68 -20.41 -4.34
CA GLN A 466 23.48 -21.72 -4.94
C GLN A 466 22.87 -22.73 -3.96
N THR A 467 22.62 -23.96 -4.42
CA THR A 467 21.84 -25.01 -3.72
C THR A 467 22.19 -25.17 -2.24
N GLU A 468 23.47 -25.29 -1.90
CA GLU A 468 23.92 -25.52 -0.52
C GLU A 468 23.61 -24.31 0.36
N PHE A 469 23.97 -23.11 -0.10
CA PHE A 469 23.66 -21.87 0.62
C PHE A 469 22.16 -21.72 0.83
N VAL A 470 21.36 -21.94 -0.22
CA VAL A 470 19.90 -21.79 -0.16
C VAL A 470 19.29 -22.76 0.84
N ARG A 471 19.66 -24.05 0.76
CA ARG A 471 19.15 -25.06 1.69
C ARG A 471 19.48 -24.73 3.14
N ASP A 472 20.72 -24.29 3.38
CA ASP A 472 21.24 -24.18 4.74
C ASP A 472 20.89 -22.82 5.38
N GLN A 473 20.64 -21.78 4.57
CA GLN A 473 20.40 -20.40 5.05
C GLN A 473 19.01 -19.85 4.75
N LEU A 474 18.34 -20.32 3.70
CA LEU A 474 17.13 -19.67 3.19
C LEU A 474 15.85 -20.53 3.28
N VAL A 475 15.97 -21.82 3.60
CA VAL A 475 14.81 -22.73 3.69
C VAL A 475 14.59 -23.14 5.14
N ASN A 476 13.41 -22.82 5.69
CA ASN A 476 12.95 -23.33 7.00
C ASN A 476 13.92 -23.11 8.16
N HIS A 477 14.57 -21.95 8.19
CA HIS A 477 15.44 -21.58 9.30
C HIS A 477 14.59 -21.16 10.50
N PHE A 478 14.53 -22.02 11.51
CA PHE A 478 13.78 -21.83 12.74
C PHE A 478 14.72 -21.87 13.95
N GLU A 479 14.71 -20.82 14.77
CA GLU A 479 15.51 -20.75 15.99
C GLU A 479 14.59 -20.52 17.19
N PRO A 480 14.55 -21.39 18.20
CA PRO A 480 13.82 -21.12 19.44
C PRO A 480 14.30 -19.82 20.09
N ARG A 481 13.36 -19.03 20.63
CA ARG A 481 13.67 -17.72 21.22
C ARG A 481 13.18 -17.56 22.64
N ALA A 482 11.95 -17.95 22.90
CA ALA A 482 11.36 -17.90 24.22
C ALA A 482 10.25 -18.93 24.33
N GLU A 483 9.90 -19.28 25.56
CA GLU A 483 8.75 -20.11 25.88
C GLU A 483 8.17 -19.66 27.22
N GLY A 484 6.90 -20.01 27.45
CA GLY A 484 6.22 -19.79 28.70
C GLY A 484 5.06 -20.77 28.86
N GLU A 485 4.20 -20.52 29.83
CA GLU A 485 3.05 -21.40 30.08
C GLU A 485 2.08 -21.41 28.89
N GLY A 486 2.06 -22.53 28.16
CA GLY A 486 1.16 -22.71 27.02
C GLY A 486 1.54 -21.94 25.76
N TRP A 487 2.80 -21.46 25.63
CA TRP A 487 3.27 -20.82 24.40
C TRP A 487 4.76 -20.99 24.14
N VAL A 488 5.13 -20.99 22.86
CA VAL A 488 6.52 -20.94 22.37
C VAL A 488 6.67 -19.85 21.32
N GLU A 489 7.84 -19.20 21.30
CA GLU A 489 8.27 -18.25 20.28
C GLU A 489 9.53 -18.77 19.59
N GLU A 490 9.51 -18.73 18.27
CA GLU A 490 10.68 -18.98 17.43
C GLU A 490 10.93 -17.81 16.48
N ARG A 491 12.21 -17.54 16.21
CA ARG A 491 12.61 -16.72 15.08
C ARG A 491 12.46 -17.56 13.83
N THR A 492 11.90 -16.93 12.82
CA THR A 492 11.87 -17.47 11.46
C THR A 492 12.03 -16.32 10.47
N GLY A 493 12.21 -16.63 9.19
CA GLY A 493 12.28 -15.61 8.14
C GLY A 493 13.54 -14.73 8.20
N LEU A 494 13.73 -13.98 7.11
CA LEU A 494 14.67 -12.89 6.80
C LEU A 494 16.12 -12.96 7.34
N HIS A 495 17.06 -12.67 6.45
CA HIS A 495 18.51 -12.81 6.69
C HIS A 495 19.02 -11.83 7.78
N GLU A 496 20.19 -12.10 8.36
CA GLU A 496 20.82 -11.21 9.36
C GLU A 496 21.04 -9.77 8.87
N ASN A 497 21.20 -9.59 7.56
CA ASN A 497 21.42 -8.30 6.89
C ASN A 497 20.14 -7.49 6.67
N GLU A 498 18.99 -8.11 6.89
CA GLU A 498 17.69 -7.49 6.66
C GLU A 498 17.18 -6.83 7.94
N PHE A 499 16.35 -5.82 7.78
CA PHE A 499 15.88 -5.05 8.93
C PHE A 499 14.59 -5.56 9.53
N ILE A 500 13.81 -6.33 8.80
CA ILE A 500 12.60 -6.95 9.32
C ILE A 500 13.02 -8.23 10.05
N GLU A 501 12.51 -8.42 11.25
CA GLU A 501 12.60 -9.66 11.99
C GLU A 501 11.23 -10.28 12.10
N THR A 502 11.13 -11.58 11.84
CA THR A 502 9.89 -12.31 12.05
C THR A 502 9.98 -13.29 13.22
N ARG A 503 8.90 -13.35 14.00
CA ARG A 503 8.72 -14.23 15.15
C ARG A 503 7.44 -15.00 14.96
N ARG A 504 7.52 -16.32 15.00
CA ARG A 504 6.33 -17.18 14.99
C ARG A 504 6.02 -17.63 16.41
N HIS A 505 4.74 -17.62 16.74
CA HIS A 505 4.22 -18.02 18.03
C HIS A 505 3.28 -19.19 17.84
N TRP A 506 3.42 -20.20 18.69
CA TRP A 506 2.46 -21.30 18.82
C TRP A 506 1.98 -21.34 20.26
N PHE A 507 0.66 -21.34 20.46
CA PHE A 507 0.11 -21.16 21.81
C PHE A 507 -1.29 -21.73 21.99
N THR A 508 -1.57 -22.18 23.20
CA THR A 508 -2.90 -22.49 23.73
C THR A 508 -3.30 -21.52 24.86
N GLY A 509 -2.32 -20.81 25.42
CA GLY A 509 -2.48 -19.83 26.50
C GLY A 509 -2.27 -18.38 26.04
N THR A 510 -1.94 -17.51 26.99
CA THR A 510 -1.72 -16.08 26.74
C THR A 510 -0.25 -15.80 26.44
N VAL A 511 0.02 -15.12 25.34
CA VAL A 511 1.35 -14.71 24.91
C VAL A 511 1.56 -13.22 25.23
N PRO A 512 2.53 -12.85 26.08
CA PRO A 512 2.88 -11.47 26.31
C PRO A 512 3.73 -10.91 25.15
N HIS A 513 3.45 -9.67 24.76
CA HIS A 513 4.21 -8.96 23.75
C HIS A 513 4.50 -7.52 24.18
N ASN A 514 5.55 -6.96 23.59
CA ASN A 514 5.91 -5.56 23.70
C ASN A 514 6.28 -5.03 22.30
N THR A 515 5.91 -3.78 22.00
CA THR A 515 6.24 -3.13 20.72
C THR A 515 7.72 -2.80 20.57
N GLY A 516 8.51 -2.80 21.65
CA GLY A 516 9.93 -2.48 21.63
C GLY A 516 10.23 -1.05 21.18
N GLY A 517 9.22 -0.16 21.21
CA GLY A 517 9.31 1.20 20.68
C GLY A 517 9.22 1.28 19.14
N GLY A 518 8.81 0.21 18.46
CA GLY A 518 8.55 0.16 17.02
C GLY A 518 7.19 -0.45 16.69
N VAL A 519 6.71 -0.29 15.46
CA VAL A 519 5.47 -0.94 15.02
C VAL A 519 5.64 -2.46 14.92
N ASN A 520 4.64 -3.22 15.36
CA ASN A 520 4.54 -4.65 15.10
C ASN A 520 3.41 -4.91 14.10
N VAL A 521 3.63 -5.82 13.15
CA VAL A 521 2.60 -6.32 12.21
C VAL A 521 2.45 -7.81 12.45
N PHE A 522 1.22 -8.31 12.51
CA PHE A 522 0.92 -9.71 12.77
C PHE A 522 -0.01 -10.28 11.73
N ASN A 523 0.10 -11.56 11.45
CA ASN A 523 -0.92 -12.35 10.78
C ASN A 523 -1.33 -13.56 11.64
N VAL A 524 -2.62 -13.88 11.63
CA VAL A 524 -3.17 -15.07 12.29
C VAL A 524 -3.00 -16.29 11.39
N ILE A 525 -1.97 -17.10 11.67
CA ILE A 525 -1.56 -18.21 10.81
C ILE A 525 -2.24 -19.54 11.17
N GLU A 526 -2.83 -19.66 12.35
CA GLU A 526 -3.53 -20.87 12.81
C GLU A 526 -4.54 -20.53 13.93
N GLY A 527 -5.67 -21.24 13.97
CA GLY A 527 -6.81 -20.92 14.83
C GLY A 527 -7.93 -20.17 14.08
N ASP A 528 -9.08 -20.01 14.71
CA ASP A 528 -10.25 -19.40 14.08
C ASP A 528 -10.36 -17.90 14.38
N GLU A 529 -10.09 -17.53 15.63
CA GLU A 529 -10.18 -16.17 16.17
C GLU A 529 -9.32 -16.02 17.43
N LEU A 530 -8.68 -14.85 17.56
CA LEU A 530 -7.83 -14.46 18.68
C LEU A 530 -8.33 -13.14 19.26
N ILE A 531 -7.90 -12.85 20.49
CA ILE A 531 -8.13 -11.54 21.11
C ILE A 531 -6.80 -10.91 21.51
N VAL A 532 -6.67 -9.62 21.20
CA VAL A 532 -5.55 -8.76 21.57
C VAL A 532 -6.00 -7.82 22.68
N GLU A 533 -5.31 -7.84 23.81
CA GLU A 533 -5.73 -7.15 25.03
C GLU A 533 -4.60 -6.25 25.57
N SER A 534 -4.98 -5.17 26.24
CA SER A 534 -4.05 -4.33 26.99
C SER A 534 -4.02 -4.77 28.46
N PRO A 535 -2.86 -5.14 29.02
CA PRO A 535 -2.72 -5.45 30.44
C PRO A 535 -3.15 -4.32 31.38
N VAL A 536 -3.19 -3.07 30.88
CA VAL A 536 -3.55 -1.87 31.63
C VAL A 536 -4.85 -1.22 31.12
N ASN A 537 -5.62 -1.91 30.27
CA ASN A 537 -6.84 -1.40 29.65
C ASN A 537 -6.65 -0.07 28.88
N ALA A 538 -5.51 0.08 28.17
CA ALA A 538 -5.23 1.27 27.36
C ALA A 538 -6.08 1.35 26.07
N PHE A 539 -6.64 0.23 25.63
CA PHE A 539 -7.53 0.13 24.48
C PHE A 539 -8.54 -1.01 24.69
N GLU A 540 -9.69 -0.93 24.01
CA GLU A 540 -10.71 -1.97 24.01
C GLU A 540 -10.20 -3.26 23.37
N PRO A 541 -10.50 -4.45 23.93
CA PRO A 541 -10.05 -5.72 23.35
C PRO A 541 -10.35 -5.83 21.86
N PHE A 542 -9.34 -6.23 21.09
CA PHE A 542 -9.38 -6.27 19.64
C PHE A 542 -9.43 -7.74 19.18
N ILE A 543 -10.55 -8.13 18.57
CA ILE A 543 -10.72 -9.48 18.02
C ILE A 543 -10.17 -9.51 16.59
N VAL A 544 -9.45 -10.57 16.28
CA VAL A 544 -8.87 -10.79 14.95
C VAL A 544 -9.09 -12.24 14.54
N HIS A 545 -9.33 -12.47 13.25
CA HIS A 545 -9.65 -13.78 12.71
C HIS A 545 -8.49 -14.37 11.90
N TYR A 546 -8.57 -15.66 11.60
CA TYR A 546 -7.57 -16.32 10.76
C TYR A 546 -7.32 -15.61 9.44
N ALA A 547 -6.08 -15.68 9.00
CA ALA A 547 -5.54 -15.00 7.83
C ALA A 547 -5.57 -13.47 7.95
N GLU A 548 -6.24 -12.86 8.91
CA GLU A 548 -6.20 -11.41 9.02
C GLU A 548 -4.83 -10.93 9.49
N THR A 549 -4.32 -9.93 8.77
CA THR A 549 -3.17 -9.13 9.19
C THR A 549 -3.65 -7.92 9.98
N PHE A 550 -2.97 -7.62 11.08
CA PHE A 550 -3.23 -6.43 11.90
C PHE A 550 -1.93 -5.76 12.36
N ILE A 551 -2.05 -4.47 12.66
CA ILE A 551 -0.95 -3.60 13.06
C ILE A 551 -1.13 -3.25 14.54
N VAL A 552 -0.05 -3.34 15.31
CA VAL A 552 0.05 -2.83 16.68
C VAL A 552 0.99 -1.61 16.67
N PRO A 553 0.45 -0.38 16.79
CA PRO A 553 1.25 0.84 16.83
C PRO A 553 2.31 0.85 17.91
N ALA A 554 3.46 1.48 17.64
CA ALA A 554 4.57 1.56 18.59
C ALA A 554 4.17 2.12 19.96
N VAL A 555 3.27 3.11 20.00
CA VAL A 555 2.79 3.76 21.22
C VAL A 555 2.01 2.82 22.15
N VAL A 556 1.54 1.66 21.67
CA VAL A 556 0.79 0.69 22.50
C VAL A 556 1.64 0.11 23.63
N GLY A 557 2.93 -0.17 23.39
CA GLY A 557 3.80 -0.76 24.39
C GLY A 557 3.47 -2.22 24.67
N ASP A 558 3.03 -2.54 25.89
CA ASP A 558 2.71 -3.91 26.32
C ASP A 558 1.29 -4.31 25.92
N TYR A 559 1.15 -5.55 25.42
CA TYR A 559 -0.13 -6.17 25.06
C TYR A 559 -0.03 -7.68 25.13
N THR A 560 -1.18 -8.36 25.12
CA THR A 560 -1.26 -9.83 25.11
C THR A 560 -2.09 -10.34 23.96
N ILE A 561 -1.79 -11.54 23.48
CA ILE A 561 -2.60 -12.27 22.50
C ILE A 561 -2.95 -13.64 23.08
N ARG A 562 -4.19 -14.08 22.96
CA ARG A 562 -4.62 -15.42 23.36
C ARG A 562 -5.74 -15.95 22.46
N PRO A 563 -6.00 -17.28 22.46
CA PRO A 563 -7.15 -17.84 21.78
C PRO A 563 -8.44 -17.25 22.34
N TYR A 564 -9.42 -17.04 21.46
CA TYR A 564 -10.73 -16.48 21.81
C TYR A 564 -11.86 -17.28 21.17
N GLY A 565 -13.07 -17.15 21.71
CA GLY A 565 -14.29 -17.76 21.19
C GLY A 565 -14.12 -19.25 20.88
N ILE A 566 -14.33 -19.64 19.62
CA ILE A 566 -14.24 -21.06 19.21
C ILE A 566 -12.81 -21.60 19.20
N SER A 567 -11.80 -20.75 19.37
CA SER A 567 -10.39 -21.15 19.45
C SER A 567 -9.94 -21.46 20.89
N GLU A 568 -10.75 -21.17 21.90
CA GLU A 568 -10.38 -21.47 23.30
C GLU A 568 -10.07 -22.96 23.49
N GLY A 569 -8.91 -23.24 24.11
CA GLY A 569 -8.42 -24.61 24.33
C GLY A 569 -7.81 -25.28 23.10
N LYS A 570 -7.78 -24.63 21.93
CA LYS A 570 -7.08 -25.11 20.73
C LYS A 570 -5.69 -24.49 20.62
N THR A 571 -4.80 -25.16 19.88
CA THR A 571 -3.53 -24.56 19.46
C THR A 571 -3.80 -23.53 18.38
N CYS A 572 -3.31 -22.31 18.59
CA CYS A 572 -3.32 -21.22 17.64
C CYS A 572 -1.89 -20.82 17.29
N GLY A 573 -1.76 -20.00 16.26
CA GLY A 573 -0.47 -19.44 15.88
C GLY A 573 -0.57 -18.06 15.27
N THR A 574 0.48 -17.27 15.47
CA THR A 574 0.67 -15.98 14.82
C THR A 574 2.07 -15.88 14.24
N ILE A 575 2.23 -15.10 13.18
CA ILE A 575 3.55 -14.61 12.76
C ILE A 575 3.59 -13.10 12.92
N LYS A 576 4.60 -12.61 13.62
CA LYS A 576 4.88 -11.19 13.90
C LYS A 576 6.05 -10.74 13.04
N ALA A 577 5.97 -9.56 12.45
CA ALA A 577 7.08 -8.84 11.84
C ALA A 577 7.29 -7.47 12.51
N TYR A 578 8.55 -7.06 12.67
CA TYR A 578 8.90 -5.73 13.17
C TYR A 578 10.29 -5.33 12.65
N VAL A 579 10.59 -4.03 12.70
CA VAL A 579 11.93 -3.51 12.34
C VAL A 579 12.88 -3.70 13.52
N ARG A 580 14.04 -4.32 13.30
CA ARG A 580 15.12 -4.44 14.28
C ARG A 580 15.67 -3.06 14.64
N THR A 581 15.58 -2.70 15.91
CA THR A 581 16.04 -1.39 16.43
C THR A 581 17.31 -1.48 17.26
N LYS A 582 17.73 -2.69 17.64
CA LYS A 582 18.97 -2.98 18.37
C LYS A 582 19.61 -4.22 17.74
N GLY A 583 20.87 -4.10 17.33
CA GLY A 583 21.70 -5.21 16.87
C GLY A 583 22.38 -5.91 18.03
#